data_AF-A0AAN6NN83-F1
#
_entry.id   AF-A0AAN6NN83-F1
#
_cell.length_a   1.000
_cell.length_b   1.000
_cell.length_c   1.000
_cell.angle_alpha   90.00
_cell.angle_beta   90.00
_cell.angle_gamma   90.00
#
_symmetry.space_group_name_H-M   'P 1'
#
loop_
_entity.id
_entity.type
_entity.pdbx_description
1 polymer ?
#
loop_
_entity_poly.entity_id
_entity_poly.type
_entity_poly.pdbx_seq_one_letter_code
_entity_poly.pdbx_strand_id
1 'polypeptide(L)'
;MPNGYSYKGHGTNSQGNHYCSRDYGNGSNSYHYSNTDGSYYYSNPNGSTYYNSGSGYSNYTSPSGNSYSSSGSGSSGSGSGSGSSGNSK
;
A
#
# COMPACT_ATOMS: atom_id res chain seq x y z
N MET A 1 0.34 -13.85 25.67
CA MET A 1 1.21 -14.05 24.50
C MET A 1 1.48 -12.67 23.91
N PRO A 2 2.71 -12.15 23.88
CA PRO A 2 2.94 -10.84 23.28
C PRO A 2 2.82 -11.01 21.77
N ASN A 3 1.77 -10.45 21.16
CA ASN A 3 1.59 -10.44 19.70
C ASN A 3 2.60 -9.48 19.05
N GLY A 4 3.88 -9.87 19.08
CA GLY A 4 4.74 -10.03 17.91
C GLY A 4 5.00 -8.86 16.96
N TYR A 5 4.86 -7.61 17.38
CA TYR A 5 5.46 -6.52 16.60
C TYR A 5 6.05 -5.42 17.47
N SER A 6 7.26 -5.01 17.12
CA SER A 6 7.94 -3.86 17.71
C SER A 6 7.71 -2.66 16.80
N TYR A 7 7.18 -1.56 17.35
CA TYR A 7 7.18 -0.29 16.64
C TYR A 7 8.63 0.19 16.54
N LYS A 8 9.25 0.10 15.36
CA LYS A 8 10.63 0.55 15.16
C LYS A 8 10.74 2.07 15.11
N GLY A 9 9.70 2.73 14.63
CA GLY A 9 9.67 4.18 14.56
C GLY A 9 8.36 4.67 13.99
N HIS A 10 7.85 5.76 14.52
CA HIS A 10 6.77 6.51 13.92
C HIS A 10 7.02 7.98 14.13
N GLY A 11 6.39 8.81 13.31
CA GLY A 11 6.52 10.24 13.43
C GLY A 11 5.61 10.97 12.48
N THR A 12 5.47 12.25 12.74
CA THR A 12 4.73 13.18 11.90
C THR A 12 5.69 14.29 11.50
N ASN A 13 5.81 14.57 10.21
CA ASN A 13 6.63 15.68 9.75
C ASN A 13 5.89 17.03 9.92
N SER A 14 6.58 18.15 9.71
CA SER A 14 5.99 19.49 9.86
C SER A 14 4.83 19.79 8.91
N GLN A 15 4.63 18.96 7.88
CA GLN A 15 3.51 19.06 6.93
C GLN A 15 2.30 18.22 7.36
N GLY A 16 2.40 17.48 8.47
CA GLY A 16 1.33 16.61 8.98
C GLY A 16 1.35 15.19 8.40
N ASN A 17 2.33 14.82 7.58
CA ASN A 17 2.43 13.47 7.04
C ASN A 17 2.94 12.52 8.11
N HIS A 18 2.25 11.40 8.28
CA HIS A 18 2.55 10.41 9.30
C HIS A 18 3.22 9.18 8.69
N TYR A 19 4.29 8.71 9.32
CA TYR A 19 4.95 7.47 8.95
C TYR A 19 5.01 6.52 10.15
N CYS A 20 4.86 5.23 9.89
CA CYS A 20 4.97 4.19 10.91
C CYS A 20 5.68 2.96 10.32
N SER A 21 6.82 2.61 10.91
CA SER A 21 7.52 1.35 10.67
C SER A 21 7.24 0.36 11.79
N ARG A 22 6.78 -0.83 11.41
CA ARG A 22 6.54 -1.96 12.32
C ARG A 22 7.48 -3.10 11.92
N ASP A 23 8.15 -3.70 12.90
CA ASP A 23 8.92 -4.93 12.70
C ASP A 23 8.23 -6.08 13.42
N TYR A 24 7.82 -7.09 12.66
CA TYR A 24 7.19 -8.30 13.18
C TYR A 24 8.20 -9.35 13.70
N GLY A 25 9.48 -8.99 13.85
CA GLY A 25 10.52 -9.82 14.47
C GLY A 25 11.28 -10.72 13.50
N ASN A 26 10.86 -10.79 12.23
CA ASN A 26 11.48 -11.62 11.18
C ASN A 26 12.16 -10.81 10.07
N GLY A 27 12.54 -9.55 10.34
CA GLY A 27 13.04 -8.62 9.30
C GLY A 27 11.93 -8.12 8.34
N SER A 28 10.69 -8.46 8.69
CA SER A 28 9.45 -8.10 8.03
C SER A 28 9.07 -6.65 8.37
N ASN A 29 9.75 -5.70 7.75
CA ASN A 29 9.52 -4.28 7.98
C ASN A 29 8.27 -3.83 7.21
N SER A 30 7.12 -3.78 7.88
CA SER A 30 5.95 -3.10 7.32
C SER A 30 6.12 -1.61 7.48
N TYR A 31 5.93 -0.86 6.40
CA TYR A 31 5.98 0.60 6.41
C TYR A 31 4.65 1.17 5.95
N HIS A 32 4.10 2.10 6.71
CA HIS A 32 2.93 2.85 6.32
C HIS A 32 3.25 4.33 6.33
N TYR A 33 2.88 5.01 5.26
CA TYR A 33 3.06 6.45 5.09
C TYR A 33 1.75 7.05 4.65
N SER A 34 1.27 8.06 5.36
CA SER A 34 0.04 8.79 5.03
C SER A 34 0.35 10.25 4.90
N ASN A 35 -0.11 10.85 3.81
CA ASN A 35 0.01 12.27 3.56
C ASN A 35 -1.30 12.98 3.92
N THR A 36 -1.19 14.28 4.20
CA THR A 36 -2.36 15.11 4.51
C THR A 36 -3.31 15.32 3.33
N ASP A 37 -2.84 15.10 2.10
CA ASP A 37 -3.64 15.14 0.88
C ASP A 37 -4.52 13.89 0.69
N GLY A 38 -4.47 12.95 1.63
CA GLY A 38 -5.23 11.70 1.60
C GLY A 38 -4.54 10.58 0.82
N SER A 39 -3.39 10.86 0.18
CA SER A 39 -2.56 9.82 -0.42
C SER A 39 -1.87 9.00 0.69
N TYR A 40 -1.64 7.72 0.41
CA TYR A 40 -0.95 6.84 1.34
C TYR A 40 -0.19 5.74 0.62
N TYR A 41 0.79 5.18 1.32
CA TYR A 41 1.67 4.14 0.85
C TYR A 41 1.86 3.06 1.91
N TYR A 42 1.79 1.81 1.48
CA TYR A 42 2.09 0.63 2.26
C TYR A 42 3.26 -0.13 1.63
N SER A 43 4.25 -0.47 2.43
CA SER A 43 5.22 -1.52 2.12
C SER A 43 4.96 -2.68 3.06
N ASN A 44 4.70 -3.85 2.48
CA ASN A 44 4.35 -5.04 3.21
C ASN A 44 5.59 -5.91 3.44
N PRO A 45 5.60 -6.74 4.50
CA PRO A 45 6.69 -7.66 4.80
C PRO A 45 7.11 -8.59 3.67
N ASN A 46 6.15 -9.00 2.86
CA ASN A 46 6.35 -9.88 1.73
C ASN A 46 7.06 -9.19 0.56
N GLY A 47 7.42 -7.90 0.67
CA GLY A 47 8.03 -7.11 -0.40
C GLY A 47 7.03 -6.49 -1.37
N SER A 48 5.73 -6.76 -1.21
CA SER A 48 4.71 -6.06 -1.98
C SER A 48 4.51 -4.63 -1.48
N THR A 49 4.08 -3.74 -2.36
CA THR A 49 3.80 -2.36 -2.01
C THR A 49 2.47 -1.92 -2.59
N TYR A 50 1.83 -0.95 -1.95
CA TYR A 50 0.58 -0.38 -2.40
C TYR A 50 0.63 1.13 -2.22
N TYR A 51 0.30 1.87 -3.26
CA TYR A 51 0.20 3.31 -3.28
C TYR A 51 -1.22 3.72 -3.64
N ASN A 52 -1.75 4.73 -2.97
CA ASN A 52 -3.00 5.38 -3.30
C ASN A 52 -2.76 6.89 -3.32
N SER A 53 -3.18 7.58 -4.38
CA SER A 53 -2.96 9.01 -4.53
C SER A 53 -3.98 9.88 -3.79
N GLY A 54 -5.01 9.31 -3.17
CA GLY A 54 -6.16 10.05 -2.63
C GLY A 54 -7.12 10.57 -3.72
N SER A 55 -6.68 10.66 -4.97
CA SER A 55 -7.41 11.24 -6.10
C SER A 55 -7.96 10.18 -7.08
N GLY A 56 -8.16 8.94 -6.60
CA GLY A 56 -8.71 7.85 -7.40
C GLY A 56 -7.68 7.02 -8.18
N TYR A 57 -6.37 7.32 -8.05
CA TYR A 57 -5.32 6.43 -8.55
C TYR A 57 -4.80 5.53 -7.43
N SER A 58 -4.65 4.25 -7.74
CA SER A 58 -3.96 3.29 -6.89
C SER A 58 -3.01 2.43 -7.71
N ASN A 59 -1.92 1.98 -7.08
CA ASN A 59 -0.93 1.11 -7.69
C ASN A 59 -0.50 0.07 -6.68
N TYR A 60 -0.62 -1.20 -7.05
CA TYR A 60 -0.12 -2.32 -6.28
C TYR A 60 1.07 -2.94 -7.01
N THR A 61 2.21 -3.05 -6.34
CA THR A 61 3.38 -3.77 -6.85
C THR A 61 3.55 -5.06 -6.06
N SER A 62 3.55 -6.19 -6.75
CA SER A 62 3.78 -7.50 -6.15
C SER A 62 5.25 -7.65 -5.72
N PRO A 63 5.56 -8.63 -4.85
CA PRO A 63 6.94 -8.94 -4.47
C PRO A 63 7.83 -9.31 -5.66
N SER A 64 7.22 -9.83 -6.73
CA SER A 64 7.88 -10.19 -7.98
C SER A 64 8.10 -9.00 -8.92
N GLY A 65 7.70 -7.79 -8.52
CA GLY A 65 7.84 -6.57 -9.30
C GLY A 65 6.68 -6.27 -10.25
N ASN A 66 5.65 -7.13 -10.31
CA ASN A 66 4.50 -6.89 -11.19
C ASN A 66 3.65 -5.76 -10.62
N SER A 67 3.39 -4.73 -11.43
CA SER A 67 2.63 -3.56 -10.99
C SER A 67 1.24 -3.53 -11.63
N TYR A 68 0.24 -3.24 -10.81
CA TYR A 68 -1.16 -3.17 -11.17
C TYR A 68 -1.68 -1.81 -10.74
N SER A 69 -1.88 -0.91 -11.70
CA SER A 69 -2.50 0.40 -11.46
C SER A 69 -3.97 0.39 -11.80
N SER A 70 -4.75 1.13 -11.01
CA SER A 70 -6.13 1.45 -11.30
C SER A 70 -6.30 2.96 -11.14
N SER A 71 -6.77 3.61 -12.20
CA SER A 71 -7.15 5.02 -12.22
C SER A 71 -8.67 5.10 -12.36
N GLY A 72 -9.35 5.47 -11.28
CA GLY A 72 -10.80 5.66 -11.26
C GLY A 72 -11.19 6.90 -12.06
N SER A 73 -11.65 6.72 -13.29
CA SER A 73 -12.65 7.63 -13.86
C SER A 73 -13.97 7.33 -13.17
N GLY A 74 -14.53 8.35 -12.48
CA GLY A 74 -15.71 8.19 -11.65
C GLY A 74 -16.89 7.53 -12.37
N SER A 75 -17.38 6.43 -11.82
CA SER A 75 -18.79 6.08 -11.91
C SER A 75 -19.15 5.16 -10.76
N SER A 76 -20.10 5.64 -9.96
CA SER A 76 -20.92 4.86 -9.04
C SER A 76 -21.40 3.57 -9.71
N GLY A 77 -20.92 2.43 -9.25
CA GLY A 77 -21.34 1.13 -9.78
C GLY A 77 -20.92 0.02 -8.85
N SER A 78 -21.85 -0.41 -7.99
CA SER A 78 -21.80 -1.73 -7.36
C SER A 78 -21.64 -2.77 -8.48
N GLY A 79 -20.52 -3.49 -8.54
CA GLY A 79 -20.25 -4.42 -9.64
C GLY A 79 -19.09 -5.36 -9.37
N SER A 80 -19.42 -6.62 -9.10
CA SER A 80 -18.52 -7.76 -9.09
C SER A 80 -17.93 -8.03 -10.49
N GLY A 81 -16.65 -8.43 -10.56
CA GLY A 81 -15.98 -8.93 -11.78
C GLY A 81 -15.52 -7.83 -12.75
N SER A 82 -14.48 -7.97 -13.58
CA SER A 82 -13.72 -9.14 -14.02
C SER A 82 -12.57 -8.66 -14.94
N GLY A 83 -11.42 -9.36 -14.91
CA GLY A 83 -10.63 -9.77 -16.08
C GLY A 83 -9.94 -8.75 -17.01
N SER A 84 -8.62 -8.92 -17.16
CA SER A 84 -7.86 -8.92 -18.43
C SER A 84 -6.35 -8.93 -18.12
N SER A 85 -5.42 -9.48 -18.89
CA SER A 85 -5.39 -10.45 -20.00
C SER A 85 -3.91 -10.56 -20.43
N GLY A 86 -3.47 -11.74 -20.90
CA GLY A 86 -2.21 -11.98 -21.60
C GLY A 86 -1.06 -12.53 -20.74
N ASN A 87 -0.29 -13.54 -21.13
CA ASN A 87 -0.20 -14.28 -22.39
C ASN A 87 0.65 -15.55 -22.13
N SER A 88 0.29 -16.70 -22.72
CA SER A 88 1.29 -17.74 -23.05
C SER A 88 0.65 -18.85 -23.89
N LYS A 89 0.92 -18.82 -25.19
CA LYS A 89 1.18 -20.01 -26.01
C LYS A 89 2.62 -19.93 -26.46
#